data_AF-A0A2N1MSZ4-F1
#
_entry.id   AF-A0A2N1MSZ4-F1
#
_cell.length_a   1.000
_cell.length_b   1.000
_cell.length_c   1.000
_cell.angle_alpha   90.00
_cell.angle_beta   90.00
_cell.angle_gamma   90.00
#
_symmetry.space_group_name_H-M   'P 1'
#
loop_
_entity.id
_entity.type
_entity.pdbx_description
1 polymer ?
#
loop_
_entity_poly.entity_id
_entity_poly.type
_entity_poly.pdbx_seq_one_letter_code
_entity_poly.pdbx_strand_id
1 'polypeptide(L)'
;MDNIDTAITENEEEISTWVNKSKKQYMNTFFDPFQDVFDNFLTDVVKCKKIEEYIDLEKTLIQCTSVSKPGKIPIRLNKPETKVPAVYYFLSLFLIKYAGVYVDNIVTALLRRVMATAVHFNANAIQVNRRMAMQYSDLQKKGEDLEKIVADSALTNGLVIQDLENRIRNLEAQVIAKERIILEKSEANNILWEKIKALEVKEEKLTSQVTKMEIDKEKQTKKKRPNKKRKRARAQHTQNGMIGEIKMGPIDDNRKDDLEKYYAEQSRDYEINIGILLSRELETLRKRKLI
;
A
#
# COMPACT_ATOMS: atom_id res chain seq x y z
N MET A 1 -18.93 16.74 -0.95
CA MET A 1 -19.61 15.50 -1.39
C MET A 1 -19.96 15.55 -2.89
N ASP A 2 -19.69 16.66 -3.56
CA ASP A 2 -20.20 16.96 -4.91
C ASP A 2 -19.33 16.42 -6.07
N ASN A 3 -18.22 15.72 -5.80
CA ASN A 3 -17.26 15.32 -6.84
C ASN A 3 -17.54 13.92 -7.44
N ILE A 4 -18.26 13.07 -6.72
CA ILE A 4 -18.58 11.71 -7.18
C ILE A 4 -19.75 11.73 -8.16
N ASP A 5 -20.76 12.56 -7.91
CA ASP A 5 -21.95 12.66 -8.77
C ASP A 5 -21.63 13.30 -10.14
N THR A 6 -20.67 14.23 -10.21
CA THR A 6 -20.22 14.81 -11.49
C THR A 6 -19.42 13.81 -12.32
N ALA A 7 -18.55 13.00 -11.69
CA ALA A 7 -17.78 11.97 -12.39
C ALA A 7 -18.65 10.81 -12.91
N ILE A 8 -19.73 10.45 -12.20
CA ILE A 8 -20.67 9.42 -12.63
C ILE A 8 -21.48 9.90 -13.84
N THR A 9 -21.92 11.16 -13.84
CA THR A 9 -22.74 11.73 -14.92
C THR A 9 -21.94 11.96 -16.21
N GLU A 10 -20.68 12.41 -16.12
CA GLU A 10 -19.79 12.53 -17.28
C GLU A 10 -19.53 11.18 -17.97
N ASN A 11 -19.39 10.11 -17.17
CA ASN A 11 -19.17 8.76 -17.69
C ASN A 11 -20.42 8.21 -18.41
N GLU A 12 -21.62 8.49 -17.92
CA GLU A 12 -22.88 8.07 -18.58
C GLU A 12 -23.07 8.75 -19.95
N GLU A 13 -22.76 10.04 -20.06
CA GLU A 13 -22.84 10.78 -21.32
C GLU A 13 -21.82 10.28 -22.36
N GLU A 14 -20.60 9.98 -21.92
CA GLU A 14 -19.56 9.40 -22.77
C GLU A 14 -19.97 8.00 -23.28
N ILE A 15 -20.48 7.14 -22.38
CA ILE A 15 -20.98 5.81 -22.73
C ILE A 15 -22.12 5.91 -23.75
N SER A 16 -23.09 6.79 -23.51
CA SER A 16 -24.23 7.00 -24.41
C SER A 16 -23.78 7.46 -25.81
N THR A 17 -22.85 8.41 -25.86
CA THR A 17 -22.27 8.91 -27.11
C THR A 17 -21.52 7.80 -27.86
N TRP A 18 -20.74 6.99 -27.15
CA TRP A 18 -20.02 5.84 -27.72
C TRP A 18 -20.97 4.77 -28.25
N VAL A 19 -22.04 4.43 -27.51
CA VAL A 19 -23.08 3.47 -27.92
C VAL A 19 -23.77 3.96 -29.20
N ASN A 20 -24.16 5.23 -29.25
CA ASN A 20 -24.82 5.81 -30.42
C ASN A 20 -23.91 5.83 -31.65
N LYS A 21 -22.64 6.20 -31.48
CA LYS A 21 -21.65 6.15 -32.56
C LYS A 21 -21.43 4.73 -33.08
N SER A 22 -21.29 3.76 -32.17
CA SER A 22 -21.11 2.35 -32.49
C SER A 22 -22.32 1.79 -33.23
N LYS A 23 -23.54 2.08 -32.75
CA LYS A 23 -24.79 1.70 -33.42
C LYS A 23 -24.85 2.24 -34.83
N LYS A 24 -24.56 3.53 -35.03
CA LYS A 24 -24.54 4.16 -36.36
C LYS A 24 -23.53 3.47 -37.28
N GLN A 25 -22.33 3.17 -36.78
CA GLN A 25 -21.32 2.46 -37.54
C GLN A 25 -21.81 1.08 -38.00
N TYR A 26 -22.36 0.26 -37.10
CA TYR A 26 -22.84 -1.07 -37.46
C TYR A 26 -24.05 -1.05 -38.38
N MET A 27 -24.95 -0.07 -38.21
CA MET A 27 -26.06 0.13 -39.14
C MET A 27 -25.55 0.46 -40.55
N ASN A 28 -24.59 1.37 -40.68
CA ASN A 28 -23.98 1.67 -41.97
C ASN A 28 -23.30 0.43 -42.56
N THR A 29 -22.47 -0.28 -41.79
CA THR A 29 -21.83 -1.53 -42.25
C THR A 29 -22.84 -2.58 -42.73
N PHE A 30 -24.04 -2.62 -42.15
CA PHE A 30 -25.09 -3.54 -42.58
C PHE A 30 -25.82 -3.04 -43.85
N PHE A 31 -26.16 -1.75 -43.94
CA PHE A 31 -27.00 -1.21 -45.02
C PHE A 31 -26.21 -0.73 -46.24
N ASP A 32 -24.97 -0.28 -46.09
CA ASP A 32 -24.13 0.21 -47.20
C ASP A 32 -24.01 -0.83 -48.33
N PRO A 33 -23.79 -2.14 -48.05
CA PRO A 33 -23.76 -3.16 -49.09
C PRO A 33 -25.08 -3.32 -49.86
N PHE A 34 -26.22 -2.94 -49.27
CA PHE A 34 -27.52 -3.03 -49.93
C PHE A 34 -27.78 -1.90 -50.92
N GLN A 35 -27.03 -0.78 -50.86
CA GLN A 35 -27.20 0.30 -51.84
C GLN A 35 -26.91 -0.22 -53.26
N ASP A 36 -25.85 -1.00 -53.40
CA ASP A 36 -25.38 -1.50 -54.70
C ASP A 36 -26.01 -2.84 -55.11
N VAL A 37 -26.72 -3.53 -54.19
CA VAL A 37 -27.36 -4.82 -54.47
C VAL A 37 -28.47 -4.71 -55.49
N PHE A 38 -29.26 -3.64 -55.41
CA PHE A 38 -30.37 -3.41 -56.32
C PHE A 38 -29.90 -3.30 -57.77
N ASP A 39 -28.79 -2.60 -57.98
CA ASP A 39 -28.27 -2.31 -59.32
C ASP A 39 -27.40 -3.46 -59.87
N ASN A 40 -26.66 -4.17 -59.00
CA ASN A 40 -25.66 -5.15 -59.46
C ASN A 40 -26.11 -6.60 -59.41
N PHE A 41 -27.01 -6.99 -58.50
CA PHE A 41 -27.31 -8.41 -58.25
C PHE A 41 -28.77 -8.78 -58.52
N LEU A 42 -29.72 -7.88 -58.22
CA LEU A 42 -31.14 -8.20 -58.38
C LEU A 42 -31.54 -8.45 -59.83
N THR A 43 -30.93 -7.74 -60.79
CA THR A 43 -31.17 -7.95 -62.23
C THR A 43 -30.84 -9.37 -62.68
N ASP A 44 -29.83 -9.99 -62.09
CA ASP A 44 -29.43 -11.35 -62.44
C ASP A 44 -30.28 -12.39 -61.70
N VAL A 45 -30.64 -12.12 -60.45
CA VAL A 45 -31.57 -12.96 -59.67
C VAL A 45 -32.96 -13.02 -60.33
N VAL A 46 -33.45 -11.91 -60.87
CA VAL A 46 -34.76 -11.83 -61.55
C VAL A 46 -34.79 -12.64 -62.86
N LYS A 47 -33.64 -12.84 -63.51
CA LYS A 47 -33.55 -13.64 -64.74
C LYS A 47 -33.64 -15.15 -64.47
N CYS A 48 -33.41 -15.60 -63.24
CA CYS A 48 -33.50 -17.02 -62.88
C CYS A 48 -34.94 -17.54 -63.05
N LYS A 49 -35.10 -18.59 -63.86
CA LYS A 49 -36.39 -19.26 -64.07
C LYS A 49 -36.50 -20.56 -63.31
N LYS A 50 -35.35 -21.19 -63.03
CA LYS A 50 -35.25 -22.47 -62.32
C LYS A 50 -34.41 -22.32 -61.05
N ILE A 51 -34.62 -23.24 -60.10
CA ILE A 51 -33.93 -23.19 -58.82
C ILE A 51 -32.44 -23.55 -58.96
N GLU A 52 -32.08 -24.35 -59.95
CA GLU A 52 -30.68 -24.71 -60.24
C GLU A 52 -29.88 -23.50 -60.71
N GLU A 53 -30.43 -22.70 -61.62
CA GLU A 53 -29.82 -21.44 -62.10
C GLU A 53 -29.59 -20.46 -60.93
N TYR A 54 -30.58 -20.37 -60.04
CA TYR A 54 -30.48 -19.56 -58.83
C TYR A 54 -29.37 -20.05 -57.88
N ILE A 55 -29.26 -21.36 -57.66
CA ILE A 55 -28.24 -21.95 -56.77
C ILE A 55 -26.82 -21.59 -57.25
N ASP A 56 -26.57 -21.66 -58.56
CA ASP A 56 -25.23 -21.39 -59.09
C ASP A 56 -24.90 -19.89 -59.07
N LEU A 57 -25.89 -19.03 -59.31
CA LEU A 57 -25.74 -17.59 -59.12
C LEU A 57 -25.49 -17.23 -57.65
N GLU A 58 -26.24 -17.84 -56.72
CA GLU A 58 -26.11 -17.63 -55.27
C GLU A 58 -24.68 -17.94 -54.79
N LYS A 59 -24.11 -19.08 -55.22
CA LYS A 59 -22.73 -19.47 -54.88
C LYS A 59 -21.71 -18.43 -55.35
N THR A 60 -21.93 -17.86 -56.53
CA THR A 60 -21.00 -16.90 -57.14
C THR A 60 -21.03 -15.56 -56.41
N LEU A 61 -22.24 -15.09 -56.07
CA LEU A 61 -22.46 -13.75 -55.50
C LEU A 61 -22.26 -13.69 -53.99
N ILE A 62 -22.77 -14.68 -53.24
CA ILE A 62 -22.79 -14.65 -51.78
C ILE A 62 -21.61 -15.46 -51.20
N GLN A 63 -20.96 -16.32 -52.01
CA GLN A 63 -19.84 -17.20 -51.63
C GLN A 63 -20.08 -18.03 -50.36
N CYS A 64 -21.33 -18.11 -49.91
CA CYS A 64 -21.66 -18.66 -48.61
C CYS A 64 -22.15 -20.10 -48.78
N THR A 65 -21.44 -21.04 -48.15
CA THR A 65 -21.73 -22.47 -48.20
C THR A 65 -22.62 -22.95 -47.04
N SER A 66 -22.84 -22.10 -46.02
CA SER A 66 -23.47 -22.47 -44.75
C SER A 66 -24.94 -22.08 -44.61
N VAL A 67 -25.44 -21.11 -45.37
CA VAL A 67 -26.87 -20.73 -45.32
C VAL A 67 -27.66 -21.71 -46.18
N SER A 68 -28.28 -22.69 -45.51
CA SER A 68 -29.11 -23.80 -46.02
C SER A 68 -29.28 -23.86 -47.55
N LYS A 69 -28.91 -25.01 -48.16
CA LYS A 69 -29.32 -25.33 -49.55
C LYS A 69 -30.76 -24.85 -49.76
N PRO A 70 -31.06 -24.05 -50.79
CA PRO A 70 -32.41 -23.54 -50.96
C PRO A 70 -33.35 -24.74 -51.00
N GLY A 71 -34.20 -24.83 -49.98
CA GLY A 71 -35.12 -25.95 -49.84
C GLY A 71 -36.08 -25.97 -51.02
N LYS A 72 -36.83 -27.07 -51.20
CA LYS A 72 -37.95 -27.10 -52.15
C LYS A 72 -38.86 -25.91 -51.85
N ILE A 73 -39.35 -25.24 -52.90
CA ILE A 73 -40.38 -24.20 -52.78
C ILE A 73 -41.47 -24.74 -51.85
N PRO A 74 -41.79 -24.05 -50.74
CA PRO A 74 -42.80 -24.52 -49.80
C PRO A 74 -44.07 -24.90 -50.55
N ILE A 75 -44.60 -26.10 -50.31
CA ILE A 75 -45.78 -26.65 -51.01
C ILE A 75 -46.97 -25.67 -50.94
N ARG A 76 -47.04 -24.87 -49.87
CA ARG A 76 -48.04 -23.81 -49.67
C ARG A 76 -47.98 -22.67 -50.68
N LEU A 77 -46.83 -22.42 -51.31
CA LEU A 77 -46.63 -21.40 -52.34
C LEU A 77 -46.83 -21.94 -53.77
N ASN A 78 -47.08 -23.24 -53.92
CA ASN A 78 -47.27 -23.91 -55.21
C ASN A 78 -48.73 -24.36 -55.45
N LYS A 79 -49.68 -23.87 -54.63
CA LYS A 79 -51.11 -24.08 -54.88
C LYS A 79 -51.57 -23.09 -55.96
N PRO A 80 -52.55 -23.44 -56.81
CA PRO A 80 -53.05 -22.54 -57.85
C PRO A 80 -53.59 -21.21 -57.30
N GLU A 81 -54.12 -21.23 -56.08
CA GLU A 81 -54.67 -20.05 -55.38
C GLU A 81 -53.59 -19.13 -54.77
N THR A 82 -52.39 -19.66 -54.51
CA THR A 82 -51.29 -18.96 -53.82
C THR A 82 -49.98 -19.01 -54.59
N LYS A 83 -50.06 -19.23 -55.91
CA LYS A 83 -48.90 -19.43 -56.79
C LYS A 83 -48.07 -18.15 -56.82
N VAL A 84 -46.97 -18.12 -56.07
CA VAL A 84 -46.03 -16.99 -56.08
C VAL A 84 -45.15 -17.10 -57.31
N PRO A 85 -45.04 -16.06 -58.15
CA PRO A 85 -44.07 -16.04 -59.24
C PRO A 85 -42.66 -16.34 -58.73
N ALA A 86 -41.94 -17.24 -59.41
CA ALA A 86 -40.63 -17.73 -58.98
C ALA A 86 -39.63 -16.59 -58.71
N VAL A 87 -39.73 -15.49 -59.48
CA VAL A 87 -38.94 -14.27 -59.30
C VAL A 87 -39.04 -13.72 -57.88
N TYR A 88 -40.23 -13.58 -57.31
CA TYR A 88 -40.40 -13.03 -55.96
C TYR A 88 -39.86 -13.99 -54.88
N TYR A 89 -39.93 -15.29 -55.12
CA TYR A 89 -39.36 -16.30 -54.24
C TYR A 89 -37.83 -16.22 -54.22
N PHE A 90 -37.19 -16.20 -55.39
CA PHE A 90 -35.74 -16.08 -55.50
C PHE A 90 -35.22 -14.75 -54.96
N LEU A 91 -35.92 -13.64 -55.21
CA LEU A 91 -35.56 -12.32 -54.68
C LEU A 91 -35.59 -12.30 -53.16
N SER A 92 -36.67 -12.83 -52.56
CA SER A 92 -36.82 -12.89 -51.10
C SER A 92 -35.74 -13.77 -50.46
N LEU A 93 -35.48 -14.95 -51.05
CA LEU A 93 -34.42 -15.84 -50.59
C LEU A 93 -33.05 -15.19 -50.66
N PHE A 94 -32.72 -14.58 -51.80
CA PHE A 94 -31.44 -13.91 -52.00
C PHE A 94 -31.23 -12.83 -50.95
N LEU A 95 -32.18 -11.92 -50.77
CA LEU A 95 -32.09 -10.81 -49.82
C LEU A 95 -31.96 -11.30 -48.37
N ILE A 96 -32.71 -12.33 -47.97
CA ILE A 96 -32.62 -12.92 -46.63
C ILE A 96 -31.22 -13.51 -46.39
N LYS A 97 -30.71 -14.28 -47.35
CA LYS A 97 -29.39 -14.92 -47.22
C LYS A 97 -28.27 -13.89 -47.27
N TYR A 98 -28.37 -12.91 -48.15
CA TYR A 98 -27.43 -11.80 -48.26
C TYR A 98 -27.37 -11.03 -46.93
N ALA A 99 -28.52 -10.64 -46.37
CA ALA A 99 -28.60 -10.03 -45.04
C ALA A 99 -27.96 -10.90 -43.96
N GLY A 100 -28.23 -12.20 -43.98
CA GLY A 100 -27.67 -13.16 -43.04
C GLY A 100 -26.14 -13.16 -43.01
N VAL A 101 -25.48 -13.08 -44.18
CA VAL A 101 -24.01 -13.02 -44.28
C VAL A 101 -23.44 -11.76 -43.62
N TYR A 102 -24.05 -10.59 -43.87
CA TYR A 102 -23.56 -9.35 -43.26
C TYR A 102 -23.82 -9.31 -41.75
N VAL A 103 -24.95 -9.85 -41.29
CA VAL A 103 -25.19 -10.02 -39.85
C VAL A 103 -24.14 -10.94 -39.22
N ASP A 104 -23.84 -12.08 -39.84
CA ASP A 104 -22.83 -13.03 -39.34
C ASP A 104 -21.43 -12.39 -39.26
N ASN A 105 -21.05 -11.61 -40.28
CA ASN A 105 -19.80 -10.85 -40.29
C ASN A 105 -19.74 -9.82 -39.16
N ILE A 106 -20.82 -9.06 -38.94
CA ILE A 106 -20.91 -8.07 -37.85
C ILE A 106 -20.82 -8.74 -36.48
N VAL A 107 -21.57 -9.83 -36.27
CA VAL A 107 -21.56 -10.60 -35.02
C VAL A 107 -20.18 -11.19 -34.76
N THR A 108 -19.55 -11.78 -35.77
CA THR A 108 -18.19 -12.33 -35.67
C THR A 108 -17.17 -11.26 -35.31
N ALA A 109 -17.24 -10.09 -35.93
CA ALA A 109 -16.37 -8.96 -35.62
C ALA A 109 -16.56 -8.45 -34.17
N LEU A 110 -17.82 -8.37 -33.71
CA LEU A 110 -18.16 -8.01 -32.33
C LEU A 110 -17.61 -9.03 -31.32
N LEU A 111 -17.82 -10.32 -31.58
CA LEU A 111 -17.32 -11.39 -30.72
C LEU A 111 -15.79 -11.36 -30.60
N ARG A 112 -15.07 -11.15 -31.70
CA ARG A 112 -13.60 -11.01 -31.69
C ARG A 112 -13.13 -9.83 -30.85
N ARG A 113 -13.80 -8.67 -30.98
CA ARG A 113 -13.48 -7.49 -30.16
C ARG A 113 -13.69 -7.76 -28.68
N VAL A 114 -14.83 -8.33 -28.30
CA VAL A 114 -15.16 -8.67 -26.90
C VAL A 114 -14.13 -9.65 -26.33
N MET A 115 -13.76 -10.69 -27.09
CA MET A 115 -12.74 -11.65 -26.66
C MET A 115 -11.36 -10.99 -26.47
N ALA A 116 -10.93 -10.13 -27.40
CA ALA A 116 -9.65 -9.44 -27.28
C ALA A 116 -9.60 -8.54 -26.03
N THR A 117 -10.66 -7.79 -25.77
CA THR A 117 -10.77 -6.93 -24.56
C THR A 117 -10.76 -7.76 -23.28
N ALA A 118 -11.48 -8.89 -23.25
CA ALA A 118 -11.51 -9.79 -22.11
C ALA A 118 -10.12 -10.39 -21.81
N VAL A 119 -9.38 -10.79 -22.85
CA VAL A 119 -7.99 -11.29 -22.72
C VAL A 119 -7.07 -10.21 -22.17
N HIS A 120 -7.15 -8.99 -22.70
CA HIS A 120 -6.34 -7.86 -22.23
C HIS A 120 -6.61 -7.51 -20.76
N PHE A 121 -7.89 -7.42 -20.38
CA PHE A 121 -8.29 -7.16 -18.99
C PHE A 121 -7.77 -8.27 -18.05
N ASN A 122 -7.91 -9.53 -18.46
CA ASN A 122 -7.42 -10.65 -17.67
C ASN A 122 -5.89 -10.67 -17.54
N ALA A 123 -5.16 -10.35 -18.61
CA ALA A 123 -3.70 -10.24 -18.58
C ALA A 123 -3.23 -9.14 -17.61
N ASN A 124 -3.89 -7.98 -17.64
CA ASN A 124 -3.61 -6.89 -16.70
C ASN A 124 -3.91 -7.32 -15.25
N ALA A 125 -5.04 -7.96 -14.98
CA ALA A 125 -5.38 -8.48 -13.66
C ALA A 125 -4.33 -9.47 -13.13
N ILE A 126 -3.86 -10.39 -13.98
CA ILE A 126 -2.78 -11.33 -13.65
C ILE A 126 -1.49 -10.59 -13.32
N GLN A 127 -1.13 -9.56 -14.09
CA GLN A 127 0.09 -8.78 -13.87
C GLN A 127 0.03 -8.01 -12.54
N VAL A 128 -1.09 -7.36 -12.25
CA VAL A 128 -1.31 -6.62 -10.99
C VAL A 128 -1.24 -7.57 -9.80
N ASN A 129 -1.93 -8.72 -9.86
CA ASN A 129 -1.86 -9.74 -8.82
C ASN A 129 -0.43 -10.25 -8.58
N ARG A 130 0.35 -10.46 -9.65
CA ARG A 130 1.76 -10.86 -9.52
C ARG A 130 2.60 -9.79 -8.83
N ARG A 131 2.40 -8.50 -9.15
CA ARG A 131 3.12 -7.40 -8.48
C ARG A 131 2.77 -7.32 -6.99
N MET A 132 1.47 -7.40 -6.66
CA MET A 132 1.02 -7.40 -5.27
C MET A 132 1.63 -8.58 -4.50
N ALA A 133 1.61 -9.79 -5.06
CA ALA A 133 2.20 -10.96 -4.41
C ALA A 133 3.70 -10.79 -4.10
N MET A 134 4.48 -10.18 -5.01
CA MET A 134 5.89 -9.88 -4.75
C MET A 134 6.04 -8.84 -3.63
N GLN A 135 5.26 -7.76 -3.65
CA GLN A 135 5.29 -6.74 -2.61
C GLN A 135 4.96 -7.30 -1.22
N TYR A 136 3.94 -8.17 -1.12
CA TYR A 136 3.60 -8.84 0.14
C TYR A 136 4.75 -9.72 0.64
N SER A 137 5.41 -10.48 -0.25
CA SER A 137 6.56 -11.30 0.14
C SER A 137 7.74 -10.45 0.62
N ASP A 138 8.02 -9.33 -0.05
CA ASP A 138 9.09 -8.41 0.35
C ASP A 138 8.79 -7.73 1.68
N LEU A 139 7.54 -7.31 1.92
CA LEU A 139 7.10 -6.75 3.19
C LEU A 139 7.19 -7.77 4.32
N GLN A 140 6.82 -9.02 4.06
CA GLN A 140 6.93 -10.10 5.04
C GLN A 140 8.39 -10.31 5.47
N LYS A 141 9.32 -10.43 4.51
CA LYS A 141 10.75 -10.56 4.81
C LYS A 141 11.29 -9.38 5.62
N LYS A 142 10.92 -8.16 5.25
CA LYS A 142 11.30 -6.96 6.01
C LYS A 142 10.76 -7.00 7.44
N GLY A 143 9.53 -7.51 7.63
CA GLY A 143 8.94 -7.71 8.94
C GLY A 143 9.74 -8.71 9.80
N GLU A 144 10.11 -9.85 9.23
CA GLU A 144 10.94 -10.87 9.89
C GLU A 144 12.33 -10.33 10.27
N ASP A 145 12.97 -9.56 9.37
CA ASP A 145 14.26 -8.92 9.64
C ASP A 145 14.16 -7.88 10.77
N LEU A 146 13.10 -7.07 10.76
CA LEU A 146 12.82 -6.09 11.81
C LEU A 146 12.57 -6.77 13.16
N GLU A 147 11.79 -7.85 13.20
CA GLU A 147 11.52 -8.61 14.42
C GLU A 147 12.82 -9.15 15.03
N LYS A 148 13.70 -9.69 14.18
CA LYS A 148 15.03 -10.15 14.62
C LYS A 148 15.87 -9.02 15.19
N ILE A 149 15.94 -7.86 14.52
CA ILE A 149 16.71 -6.70 15.01
C ILE A 149 16.17 -6.23 16.36
N VAL A 150 14.84 -6.20 16.53
CA VAL A 150 14.20 -5.80 17.79
C VAL A 150 14.53 -6.81 18.89
N ALA A 151 14.46 -8.11 18.62
CA ALA A 151 14.81 -9.16 19.57
C ALA A 151 16.28 -9.09 20.00
N ASP A 152 17.21 -8.94 19.04
CA ASP A 152 18.65 -8.83 19.30
C ASP A 152 18.97 -7.57 20.12
N SER A 153 18.31 -6.45 19.80
CA SER A 153 18.42 -5.20 20.55
C SER A 153 17.90 -5.32 21.99
N ALA A 154 16.72 -5.94 22.16
CA ALA A 154 16.15 -6.17 23.49
C ALA A 154 17.05 -7.06 24.36
N LEU A 155 17.61 -8.14 23.78
CA LEU A 155 18.57 -9.01 24.45
C LEU A 155 19.83 -8.25 24.87
N THR A 156 20.43 -7.49 23.94
CA THR A 156 21.65 -6.72 24.18
C THR A 156 21.44 -5.67 25.27
N ASN A 157 20.34 -4.93 25.20
CA ASN A 157 19.99 -3.92 26.21
C ASN A 157 19.73 -4.57 27.57
N GLY A 158 19.05 -5.71 27.61
CA GLY A 158 18.82 -6.47 28.84
C GLY A 158 20.13 -6.88 29.51
N LEU A 159 21.10 -7.39 28.75
CA LEU A 159 22.43 -7.75 29.25
C LEU A 159 23.19 -6.53 29.81
N VAL A 160 23.15 -5.40 29.10
CA VAL A 160 23.80 -4.15 29.56
C VAL A 160 23.16 -3.61 30.83
N ILE A 161 21.83 -3.64 30.93
CA ILE A 161 21.10 -3.22 32.13
C ILE A 161 21.51 -4.10 33.32
N GLN A 162 21.54 -5.42 33.14
CA GLN A 162 21.93 -6.35 34.21
C GLN A 162 23.37 -6.13 34.70
N ASP A 163 24.32 -5.87 33.79
CA ASP A 163 25.70 -5.53 34.15
C ASP A 163 25.77 -4.23 34.97
N LEU A 164 25.06 -3.19 34.51
CA LEU A 164 25.00 -1.91 35.20
C LEU A 164 24.37 -2.03 36.59
N GLU A 165 23.26 -2.77 36.72
CA GLU A 165 22.61 -3.07 38.01
C GLU A 165 23.55 -3.79 38.99
N ASN A 166 24.31 -4.79 38.51
CA ASN A 166 25.31 -5.48 39.33
C ASN A 166 26.39 -4.52 39.82
N ARG A 167 26.87 -3.65 38.94
CA ARG A 167 27.93 -2.68 39.24
C ARG A 167 27.44 -1.61 40.23
N ILE A 168 26.20 -1.16 40.10
CA ILE A 168 25.55 -0.26 41.07
C ILE A 168 25.48 -0.93 42.45
N ARG A 169 24.94 -2.15 42.55
CA ARG A 169 24.84 -2.89 43.83
C ARG A 169 26.20 -3.06 44.53
N ASN A 170 27.25 -3.36 43.76
CA ASN A 170 28.60 -3.48 44.31
C ASN A 170 29.14 -2.13 44.83
N LEU A 171 28.89 -1.03 44.10
CA LEU A 171 29.29 0.31 44.53
C LEU A 171 28.52 0.75 45.78
N GLU A 172 27.21 0.49 45.86
CA GLU A 172 26.39 0.76 47.03
C GLU A 172 26.94 0.04 48.27
N ALA A 173 27.29 -1.26 48.15
CA ALA A 173 27.90 -2.01 49.24
C ALA A 173 29.23 -1.39 49.71
N GLN A 174 30.08 -0.93 48.78
CA GLN A 174 31.33 -0.25 49.12
C GLN A 174 31.11 1.11 49.81
N VAL A 175 30.10 1.87 49.38
CA VAL A 175 29.74 3.15 50.00
C VAL A 175 29.29 2.91 51.44
N ILE A 176 28.38 1.97 51.67
CA ILE A 176 27.90 1.61 53.02
C ILE A 176 29.06 1.18 53.92
N ALA A 177 29.98 0.37 53.42
CA ALA A 177 31.15 -0.07 54.18
C ALA A 177 32.04 1.12 54.58
N LYS A 178 32.27 2.07 53.67
CA LYS A 178 33.06 3.27 53.95
C LYS A 178 32.36 4.22 54.91
N GLU A 179 31.05 4.39 54.79
CA GLU A 179 30.24 5.19 55.71
C GLU A 179 30.35 4.67 57.14
N ARG A 180 30.25 3.35 57.35
CA ARG A 180 30.44 2.73 58.67
C ARG A 180 31.82 3.03 59.27
N ILE A 181 32.88 2.88 58.48
CA ILE A 181 34.26 3.19 58.93
C ILE A 181 34.39 4.67 59.31
N ILE A 182 33.78 5.57 58.53
CA ILE A 182 33.81 7.02 58.83
C ILE A 182 33.07 7.30 60.13
N LEU A 183 31.87 6.73 60.32
CA LEU A 183 31.09 6.88 61.55
C LEU A 183 31.88 6.40 62.77
N GLU A 184 32.44 5.18 62.72
CA GLU A 184 33.27 4.62 63.79
C GLU A 184 34.48 5.51 64.13
N LYS A 185 35.19 6.01 63.12
CA LYS A 185 36.31 6.95 63.34
C LYS A 185 35.85 8.29 63.90
N SER A 186 34.68 8.77 63.51
CA SER A 186 34.12 10.02 64.02
C SER A 186 33.73 9.91 65.49
N GLU A 187 33.16 8.78 65.90
CA GLU A 187 32.86 8.47 67.30
C GLU A 187 34.13 8.38 68.14
N ALA A 188 35.15 7.66 67.65
CA ALA A 188 36.46 7.59 68.31
C ALA A 188 37.10 8.97 68.49
N ASN A 189 37.03 9.83 67.47
CA ASN A 189 37.51 11.21 67.55
C ASN A 189 36.70 12.05 68.55
N ASN A 190 35.38 11.87 68.63
CA ASN A 190 34.54 12.59 69.58
C ASN A 190 34.90 12.22 71.04
N ILE A 191 35.12 10.93 71.31
CA ILE A 191 35.60 10.44 72.61
C ILE A 191 36.96 11.06 72.95
N LEU A 192 37.88 11.16 71.99
CA LEU A 192 39.18 11.80 72.19
C LEU A 192 39.04 13.29 72.52
N TRP A 193 38.16 14.01 71.82
CA TRP A 193 37.88 15.42 72.11
C TRP A 193 37.35 15.64 73.52
N GLU A 194 36.42 14.80 73.99
CA GLU A 194 35.92 14.86 75.37
C GLU A 194 37.02 14.59 76.40
N LYS A 195 37.94 13.66 76.13
CA LYS A 195 39.11 13.41 76.99
C LYS A 195 40.05 14.61 77.05
N ILE A 196 40.34 15.26 75.92
CA ILE A 196 41.18 16.46 75.86
C ILE A 196 40.54 17.58 76.68
N LYS A 197 39.25 17.84 76.47
CA LYS A 197 38.49 18.86 77.19
C LYS A 197 38.49 18.63 78.71
N ALA A 198 38.35 17.38 79.15
CA ALA A 198 38.43 17.03 80.56
C ALA A 198 39.83 17.23 81.18
N LEU A 199 40.90 17.11 80.38
CA LEU A 199 42.27 17.40 80.80
C LEU A 199 42.53 18.91 80.86
N GLU A 200 42.07 19.68 79.88
CA GLU A 200 42.17 21.16 79.88
C GLU A 200 41.53 21.76 81.14
N VAL A 201 40.35 21.29 81.55
CA VAL A 201 39.69 21.75 82.79
C VAL A 201 40.50 21.42 84.04
N LYS A 202 41.25 20.30 84.05
CA LYS A 202 42.12 19.95 85.18
C LYS A 202 43.39 20.80 85.20
N GLU A 203 43.95 21.09 84.03
CA GLU A 203 45.11 21.98 83.88
C GLU A 203 44.77 23.42 84.29
N GLU A 204 43.62 23.93 83.84
CA GLU A 204 43.14 25.28 84.19
C GLU A 204 42.91 25.42 85.71
N LYS A 205 42.34 24.38 86.35
CA LYS A 205 42.19 24.29 87.81
C LYS A 205 43.54 24.25 88.55
N LEU A 206 44.53 23.52 88.04
CA LEU A 206 45.89 23.48 88.61
C LEU A 206 46.62 24.82 88.48
N THR A 207 46.50 25.51 87.34
CA THR A 207 47.10 26.83 87.13
C THR A 207 46.45 27.94 87.94
N SER A 208 45.16 27.80 88.30
CA SER A 208 44.49 28.73 89.23
C SER A 208 44.87 28.54 90.71
N GLN A 209 45.53 27.43 91.06
CA GLN A 209 46.04 27.17 92.42
C GLN A 209 47.54 27.48 92.58
N VAL A 210 48.27 27.71 91.48
CA VAL A 210 49.67 28.11 91.50
C VAL A 210 49.84 29.37 90.64
N THR A 211 49.65 30.54 91.25
CA THR A 211 50.09 31.81 90.67
C THR A 211 50.70 32.72 91.73
N LYS A 212 51.89 32.35 92.19
CA LYS A 212 52.98 33.28 92.52
C LYS A 212 54.27 32.60 92.07
N MET A 213 54.78 33.00 90.90
CA MET A 213 56.16 33.45 90.68
C MET A 213 56.50 33.52 89.19
N GLU A 214 57.08 34.67 88.86
CA GLU A 214 58.01 35.02 87.79
C GLU A 214 57.75 34.57 86.36
N ILE A 215 57.32 35.56 85.57
CA ILE A 215 57.39 35.58 84.12
C ILE A 215 58.85 35.86 83.72
N ASP A 216 59.57 34.83 83.28
CA ASP A 216 60.81 35.02 82.54
C ASP A 216 60.50 35.11 81.04
N LYS A 217 60.74 36.29 80.46
CA LYS A 217 60.49 36.58 79.05
C LYS A 217 61.62 36.04 78.19
N GLU A 218 61.58 34.75 77.87
CA GLU A 218 62.44 34.20 76.83
C GLU A 218 61.75 34.33 75.45
N LYS A 219 62.25 35.28 74.66
CA LYS A 219 61.80 35.54 73.29
C LYS A 219 62.11 34.33 72.40
N GLN A 220 61.14 33.43 72.21
CA GLN A 220 61.20 32.47 71.12
C GLN A 220 60.81 33.15 69.80
N THR A 221 61.83 33.33 68.96
CA THR A 221 61.73 33.78 67.57
C THR A 221 60.74 32.92 66.78
N LYS A 222 59.77 33.57 66.12
CA LYS A 222 58.87 32.94 65.15
C LYS A 222 59.68 32.26 64.03
N LYS A 223 59.76 30.93 64.03
CA LYS A 223 60.14 30.18 62.83
C LYS A 223 59.00 30.29 61.81
N LYS A 224 59.23 31.03 60.72
CA LYS A 224 58.37 31.03 59.53
C LYS A 224 58.22 29.58 59.03
N ARG A 225 57.01 29.03 59.08
CA ARG A 225 56.67 27.82 58.33
C ARG A 225 56.68 28.16 56.83
N PRO A 226 57.34 27.36 55.96
CA PRO A 226 57.22 27.53 54.53
C PRO A 226 55.78 27.20 54.12
N ASN A 227 55.10 28.18 53.52
CA ASN A 227 53.75 28.05 53.00
C ASN A 227 53.79 27.19 51.73
N LYS A 228 53.79 25.86 51.88
CA LYS A 228 53.72 24.94 50.76
C LYS A 228 52.29 25.00 50.21
N LYS A 229 52.08 25.86 49.21
CA LYS A 229 50.84 25.95 48.43
C LYS A 229 50.43 24.52 48.02
N ARG A 230 49.39 23.99 48.64
CA ARG A 230 48.76 22.74 48.21
C ARG A 230 48.17 23.03 46.83
N LYS A 231 48.77 22.48 45.78
CA LYS A 231 48.13 22.44 44.45
C LYS A 231 46.81 21.69 44.64
N ARG A 232 45.68 22.41 44.61
CA ARG A 232 44.38 21.78 44.39
C ARG A 232 44.45 21.15 43.02
N ALA A 233 44.26 19.83 42.93
CA ALA A 233 43.93 19.21 41.66
C ALA A 233 42.61 19.86 41.21
N ARG A 234 42.66 20.64 40.12
CA ARG A 234 41.45 21.02 39.40
C ARG A 234 40.87 19.71 38.88
N ALA A 235 39.63 19.41 39.24
CA ALA A 235 38.84 18.44 38.50
C ALA A 235 38.87 18.91 37.04
N GLN A 236 39.40 18.07 36.15
CA GLN A 236 39.18 18.27 34.74
C GLN A 236 37.68 18.07 34.54
N HIS A 237 36.98 19.16 34.24
CA HIS A 237 35.73 19.09 33.51
C HIS A 237 36.08 18.36 32.21
N THR A 238 35.83 17.07 32.13
CA THR A 238 35.43 16.47 30.86
C THR A 238 34.21 17.28 30.43
N GLN A 239 34.37 18.03 29.34
CA GLN A 239 33.24 18.67 28.70
C GLN A 239 32.21 17.58 28.43
N ASN A 240 31.05 17.68 29.09
CA ASN A 240 29.85 17.02 28.61
C ASN A 240 29.73 17.39 27.13
N GLY A 241 29.76 16.40 26.26
CA GLY A 241 29.48 16.59 24.84
C GLY A 241 28.15 17.31 24.72
N MET A 242 28.16 18.46 24.05
CA MET A 242 26.95 19.16 23.64
C MET A 242 26.01 18.17 22.96
N ILE A 243 24.77 18.08 23.46
CA ILE A 243 23.65 17.60 22.68
C ILE A 243 23.47 18.64 21.56
N GLY A 244 23.83 18.27 20.33
CA GLY A 244 23.49 19.09 19.17
C GLY A 244 21.97 19.10 19.03
N GLU A 245 21.35 20.28 19.12
CA GLU A 245 19.98 20.49 18.65
C GLU A 245 19.89 20.07 17.18
N ILE A 246 19.11 19.02 16.90
CA ILE A 246 18.66 18.73 15.55
C ILE A 246 17.61 19.81 15.24
N LYS A 247 18.01 20.86 14.51
CA LYS A 247 17.05 21.75 13.87
C LYS A 247 16.33 20.96 12.79
N MET A 248 15.16 20.43 13.13
CA MET A 248 14.18 20.02 12.14
C MET A 248 13.73 21.29 11.41
N GLY A 249 14.10 21.41 10.14
CA GLY A 249 13.57 22.46 9.27
C GLY A 249 12.05 22.34 9.14
N PRO A 250 11.37 23.42 8.69
CA PRO A 250 9.91 23.40 8.53
C PRO A 250 9.51 22.23 7.63
N ILE A 251 8.58 21.42 8.13
CA ILE A 251 7.94 20.34 7.37
C ILE A 251 7.17 21.01 6.24
N ASP A 252 7.59 20.74 5.01
CA ASP A 252 6.93 21.20 3.80
C ASP A 252 5.57 20.50 3.67
N ASP A 253 4.48 21.25 3.89
CA ASP A 253 3.10 20.76 3.83
C ASP A 253 2.69 20.27 2.42
N ASN A 254 3.49 20.52 1.39
CA ASN A 254 3.22 20.07 0.01
C ASN A 254 3.22 18.55 -0.19
N ARG A 255 3.67 17.76 0.80
CA ARG A 255 3.66 16.29 0.74
C ARG A 255 2.42 15.62 1.33
N LYS A 256 1.53 16.38 1.98
CA LYS A 256 0.26 15.84 2.51
C LYS A 256 -0.74 15.54 1.40
N ASP A 257 -0.88 16.47 0.45
CA ASP A 257 -1.83 16.35 -0.65
C ASP A 257 -1.50 15.15 -1.57
N ASP A 258 -0.21 14.87 -1.79
CA ASP A 258 0.26 13.71 -2.56
C ASP A 258 -0.05 12.38 -1.84
N LEU A 259 0.05 12.35 -0.50
CA LEU A 259 -0.26 11.16 0.30
C LEU A 259 -1.76 10.90 0.32
N GLU A 260 -2.57 11.95 0.49
CA GLU A 260 -4.03 11.84 0.55
C GLU A 260 -4.62 11.43 -0.81
N LYS A 261 -4.04 11.91 -1.92
CA LYS A 261 -4.37 11.45 -3.27
C LYS A 261 -4.01 9.97 -3.49
N TYR A 262 -2.84 9.53 -3.01
CA TYR A 262 -2.41 8.13 -3.10
C TYR A 262 -3.32 7.18 -2.31
N TYR A 263 -3.77 7.59 -1.11
CA TYR A 263 -4.70 6.79 -0.31
C TYR A 263 -6.15 6.82 -0.87
N ALA A 264 -6.59 7.93 -1.47
CA ALA A 264 -7.90 8.01 -2.13
C ALA A 264 -7.99 7.21 -3.44
N GLU A 265 -6.88 7.04 -4.16
CA GLU A 265 -6.79 6.14 -5.33
C GLU A 265 -6.76 4.67 -4.89
N GLN A 266 -5.98 4.31 -3.87
CA GLN A 266 -5.98 2.93 -3.34
C GLN A 266 -7.33 2.50 -2.76
N SER A 267 -8.05 3.38 -2.04
CA SER A 267 -9.33 3.03 -1.44
C SER A 267 -10.42 2.72 -2.49
N ARG A 268 -10.41 3.42 -3.62
CA ARG A 268 -11.34 3.18 -4.75
C ARG A 268 -11.08 1.83 -5.42
N ASP A 269 -9.82 1.46 -5.59
CA ASP A 269 -9.45 0.16 -6.15
C ASP A 269 -9.80 -1.02 -5.23
N TYR A 270 -9.72 -0.84 -3.90
CA TYR A 270 -10.14 -1.87 -2.95
C TYR A 270 -11.67 -2.04 -2.91
N GLU A 271 -12.45 -0.96 -2.89
CA GLU A 271 -13.92 -1.03 -2.90
C GLU A 271 -14.47 -1.64 -4.18
N ILE A 272 -13.91 -1.31 -5.35
CA ILE A 272 -14.29 -1.92 -6.63
C ILE A 272 -13.93 -3.41 -6.66
N ASN A 273 -12.76 -3.80 -6.14
CA ASN A 273 -12.36 -5.21 -6.10
C ASN A 273 -13.24 -6.05 -5.16
N ILE A 274 -13.62 -5.52 -3.99
CA ILE A 274 -14.53 -6.20 -3.06
C ILE A 274 -15.93 -6.35 -3.69
N GLY A 275 -16.44 -5.31 -4.36
CA GLY A 275 -17.74 -5.37 -5.06
C GLY A 275 -17.76 -6.39 -6.20
N ILE A 276 -16.66 -6.55 -6.94
CA ILE A 276 -16.55 -7.55 -8.02
C ILE A 276 -16.43 -8.97 -7.45
N LEU A 277 -15.70 -9.15 -6.35
CA LEU A 277 -15.56 -10.45 -5.67
C LEU A 277 -16.90 -10.93 -5.10
N LEU A 278 -17.61 -10.07 -4.38
CA LEU A 278 -18.93 -10.40 -3.82
C LEU A 278 -19.97 -10.67 -4.92
N SER A 279 -19.93 -9.92 -6.02
CA SER A 279 -20.82 -10.15 -7.17
C SER A 279 -20.55 -11.50 -7.87
N ARG A 280 -19.28 -11.89 -8.00
CA ARG A 280 -18.90 -13.21 -8.54
C ARG A 280 -19.33 -14.34 -7.61
N GLU A 281 -19.19 -14.16 -6.30
CA GLU A 281 -19.54 -15.19 -5.32
C GLU A 281 -21.06 -15.42 -5.26
N LEU A 282 -21.84 -14.34 -5.30
CA LEU A 282 -23.31 -14.39 -5.44
C LEU A 282 -23.77 -15.07 -6.74
N GLU A 283 -23.15 -14.75 -7.87
CA GLU A 283 -23.44 -15.39 -9.17
C GLU A 283 -23.12 -16.90 -9.14
N THR A 284 -22.06 -17.28 -8.43
CA THR A 284 -21.63 -18.68 -8.29
C THR A 284 -22.58 -19.46 -7.38
N LEU A 285 -23.05 -18.85 -6.30
CA LEU A 285 -24.04 -19.43 -5.38
C LEU A 285 -25.41 -19.60 -6.06
N ARG A 286 -25.83 -18.62 -6.87
CA ARG A 286 -27.06 -18.68 -7.67
C ARG A 286 -27.03 -19.79 -8.73
N LYS A 287 -25.90 -19.97 -9.41
CA LYS A 287 -25.70 -21.07 -10.40
C LYS A 287 -25.70 -22.45 -9.74
N ARG A 288 -25.33 -22.54 -8.47
CA ARG A 288 -25.35 -23.79 -7.68
C ARG A 288 -26.69 -24.06 -6.98
N LYS A 289 -27.71 -23.20 -7.16
CA LYS A 289 -29.01 -23.28 -6.44
C LYS A 289 -28.86 -23.39 -4.91
N LEU A 290 -27.80 -22.79 -4.36
CA LEU A 290 -27.58 -22.75 -2.92
C LEU A 290 -28.25 -21.53 -2.26
N ILE A 291 -28.74 -20.61 -3.08
CA ILE A 291 -29.56 -19.44 -2.75
C ILE A 291 -30.52 -19.23 -3.93
#